data_AF-A0A448NZ93-F1
#
_entry.id   AF-A0A448NZ93-F1
#
_cell.length_a   1.000
_cell.length_b   1.000
_cell.length_c   1.000
_cell.angle_alpha   90.00
_cell.angle_beta   90.00
_cell.angle_gamma   90.00
#
_symmetry.space_group_name_H-M   'P 1'
#
loop_
_entity.id
_entity.type
_entity.pdbx_description
1 polymer ?
#
loop_
_entity_poly.entity_id
_entity_poly.type
_entity_poly.pdbx_seq_one_letter_code
_entity_poly.pdbx_strand_id
1 'polypeptide(L)'
;MSGRGLALWARHHRVGPSLAVAVIASAVVRGLVLLITSDGSGIEVAPLWIATVCAVPLLFMFTTETDADRTAPRSLAARRWALLGIAVLTSGVIALAAFPTAIGGWGFIATWRDAVALLGLGLLSLAVLPPAAIWVAPLVAALASMMFSWPLHPGLSLGLWGALRAPADLLLDPGVPNLSIPLCLLIGAAGVVVLVNGLTWSPRPTAPVGRPHNRSVTPHRSSARAGIRRASLAVPMACLVAVVSAWPWVTSLSWWGGSPRLLLAGEIPASFLAIPCAVLAGVVTGQYRWRSGVAVWQKLSGRPAWTLLGRACGAAALTAVIAVGTPALVMALMATWDLASHDVGASVVVTEFLAGWPPTLVVLAEVAAAAVLGVCAGWWNGRIWLAPACLILALAAMIATPRPPAQDVDQLWADRYGYTTCATVTGHDVTVCAPVPDKGYLPAAVTTVSQIYDQSAHPEALPRLIHLTTTGTMGGGMHPMGLEHPPDLGAAPGRGLTPPTALGSAAGDSLTYSTQAWCAGTDLADLQKLFGVDQYAQTPTMDKTLAALQKCRG
;
A
#
# COMPACT_ATOMS: atom_id res chain seq x y z
N MET A 1 46.75 1.54 -5.04
CA MET A 1 46.45 0.91 -3.73
C MET A 1 46.91 -0.54 -3.81
N SER A 2 47.64 -1.07 -2.81
CA SER A 2 47.91 -2.52 -2.79
C SER A 2 46.62 -3.30 -2.56
N GLY A 3 46.49 -4.52 -3.09
CA GLY A 3 45.24 -5.31 -3.02
C GLY A 3 44.72 -5.54 -1.59
N ARG A 4 45.62 -5.64 -0.60
CA ARG A 4 45.25 -5.75 0.83
C ARG A 4 44.58 -4.47 1.36
N GLY A 5 45.02 -3.30 0.92
CA GLY A 5 44.44 -2.01 1.33
C GLY A 5 43.04 -1.79 0.77
N LEU A 6 42.77 -2.23 -0.45
CA LEU A 6 41.44 -2.18 -1.06
C LEU A 6 40.45 -3.12 -0.33
N ALA A 7 40.89 -4.33 -0.01
CA ALA A 7 40.07 -5.33 0.69
C ALA A 7 39.69 -4.87 2.12
N LEU A 8 40.63 -4.28 2.85
CA LEU A 8 40.36 -3.72 4.19
C LEU A 8 39.39 -2.53 4.12
N TRP A 9 39.55 -1.65 3.13
CA TRP A 9 38.62 -0.54 2.89
C TRP A 9 37.21 -1.04 2.55
N ALA A 10 37.10 -2.00 1.63
CA ALA A 10 35.81 -2.60 1.26
C ALA A 10 35.14 -3.30 2.45
N ARG A 11 35.92 -3.95 3.32
CA ARG A 11 35.41 -4.57 4.56
C ARG A 11 34.94 -3.54 5.57
N HIS A 12 35.67 -2.42 5.70
CA HIS A 12 35.31 -1.31 6.58
C HIS A 12 33.95 -0.71 6.19
N HIS A 13 33.76 -0.43 4.90
CA HIS A 13 32.48 0.04 4.33
C HIS A 13 31.44 -1.06 4.11
N ARG A 14 31.71 -2.30 4.53
CA ARG A 14 30.78 -3.44 4.39
C ARG A 14 30.28 -3.67 2.96
N VAL A 15 31.10 -3.35 1.96
CA VAL A 15 30.73 -3.44 0.54
C VAL A 15 30.25 -4.84 0.18
N GLY A 16 31.02 -5.88 0.50
CA GLY A 16 30.66 -7.28 0.21
C GLY A 16 29.30 -7.70 0.79
N PRO A 17 29.07 -7.57 2.10
CA PRO A 17 27.77 -7.85 2.70
C PRO A 17 26.61 -7.05 2.11
N SER A 18 26.80 -5.75 1.83
CA SER A 18 25.75 -4.91 1.24
C SER A 18 25.38 -5.35 -0.18
N LEU A 19 26.38 -5.68 -1.00
CA LEU A 19 26.17 -6.22 -2.35
C LEU A 19 25.45 -7.57 -2.32
N ALA A 20 25.90 -8.50 -1.48
CA ALA A 20 25.30 -9.83 -1.37
C ALA A 20 23.82 -9.75 -0.96
N VAL A 21 23.48 -8.91 0.02
CA VAL A 21 22.09 -8.70 0.44
C VAL A 21 21.26 -8.06 -0.68
N ALA A 22 21.78 -7.05 -1.37
CA ALA A 22 21.08 -6.41 -2.49
C ALA A 22 20.78 -7.42 -3.62
N VAL A 23 21.76 -8.24 -4.00
CA VAL A 23 21.62 -9.24 -5.06
C VAL A 23 20.61 -10.33 -4.66
N ILE A 24 20.77 -10.92 -3.47
CA ILE A 24 19.89 -12.00 -3.00
C ILE A 24 18.45 -11.49 -2.85
N ALA A 25 18.26 -10.32 -2.23
CA ALA A 25 16.93 -9.76 -2.03
C ALA A 25 16.25 -9.43 -3.37
N SER A 26 16.99 -8.85 -4.31
CA SER A 26 16.46 -8.53 -5.65
C SER A 26 16.10 -9.80 -6.44
N ALA A 27 16.93 -10.85 -6.36
CA ALA A 27 16.66 -12.14 -7.00
C ALA A 27 15.41 -12.82 -6.41
N VAL A 28 15.26 -12.81 -5.07
CA VAL A 28 14.07 -13.35 -4.39
C VAL A 28 12.82 -12.58 -4.81
N VAL A 29 12.83 -11.25 -4.73
CA VAL A 29 11.67 -10.44 -5.14
C VAL A 29 11.33 -10.65 -6.61
N ARG A 30 12.34 -10.73 -7.50
CA ARG A 30 12.09 -11.00 -8.92
C ARG A 30 11.49 -12.37 -9.15
N GLY A 31 12.01 -13.41 -8.48
CA GLY A 31 11.47 -14.77 -8.56
C GLY A 31 10.00 -14.81 -8.12
N LEU A 32 9.65 -14.07 -7.06
CA LEU A 32 8.27 -13.96 -6.58
C LEU A 32 7.37 -13.21 -7.55
N VAL A 33 7.82 -12.10 -8.12
CA VAL A 33 7.07 -11.39 -9.16
C VAL A 33 6.79 -12.34 -10.33
N LEU A 34 7.77 -13.12 -10.78
CA LEU A 34 7.59 -14.09 -11.86
C LEU A 34 6.57 -15.20 -11.53
N LEU A 35 6.51 -15.63 -10.27
CA LEU A 35 5.52 -16.61 -9.81
C LEU A 35 4.09 -16.05 -9.83
N ILE A 36 3.91 -14.76 -9.53
CA ILE A 36 2.60 -14.11 -9.52
C ILE A 36 2.15 -13.75 -10.94
N THR A 37 3.08 -13.40 -11.82
CA THR A 37 2.81 -13.05 -13.22
C THR A 37 2.81 -14.26 -14.16
N SER A 38 2.68 -15.49 -13.64
CA SER A 38 2.70 -16.72 -14.46
C SER A 38 1.61 -16.73 -15.54
N ASP A 39 0.52 -16.00 -15.29
CA ASP A 39 -0.67 -15.98 -16.12
C ASP A 39 -0.60 -14.90 -17.22
N GLY A 40 0.56 -14.24 -17.37
CA GLY A 40 0.79 -13.20 -18.37
C GLY A 40 0.39 -11.79 -17.95
N SER A 41 -0.13 -11.61 -16.73
CA SER A 41 -0.41 -10.29 -16.14
C SER A 41 0.87 -9.57 -15.75
N GLY A 42 1.00 -8.29 -16.08
CA GLY A 42 2.12 -7.45 -15.62
C GLY A 42 1.86 -6.87 -14.24
N ILE A 43 2.89 -6.80 -13.37
CA ILE A 43 2.82 -6.04 -12.11
C ILE A 43 3.61 -4.74 -12.29
N GLU A 44 2.88 -3.64 -12.46
CA GLU A 44 3.44 -2.29 -12.63
C GLU A 44 4.35 -1.86 -11.45
N VAL A 45 4.11 -2.39 -10.24
CA VAL A 45 4.87 -2.03 -9.04
C VAL A 45 6.20 -2.81 -8.91
N ALA A 46 6.40 -3.86 -9.71
CA ALA A 46 7.58 -4.72 -9.60
C ALA A 46 8.93 -3.98 -9.73
N PRO A 47 9.11 -3.01 -10.64
CA PRO A 47 10.32 -2.19 -10.72
C PRO A 47 10.65 -1.47 -9.40
N LEU A 48 9.65 -0.87 -8.76
CA LEU A 48 9.81 -0.15 -7.49
C LEU A 48 10.22 -1.10 -6.36
N TRP A 49 9.62 -2.29 -6.30
CA TRP A 49 9.98 -3.32 -5.31
C TRP A 49 11.46 -3.71 -5.44
N ILE A 50 11.89 -4.03 -6.67
CA ILE A 50 13.27 -4.44 -6.94
C ILE A 50 14.24 -3.29 -6.67
N ALA A 51 13.89 -2.07 -7.08
CA ALA A 51 14.68 -0.86 -6.79
C ALA A 51 14.86 -0.63 -5.29
N THR A 52 13.81 -0.83 -4.49
CA THR A 52 13.84 -0.64 -3.03
C THR A 52 14.76 -1.66 -2.35
N VAL A 53 14.60 -2.94 -2.70
CA VAL A 53 15.43 -4.01 -2.11
C VAL A 53 16.88 -3.98 -2.58
N CYS A 54 17.14 -3.35 -3.71
CA CYS A 54 18.48 -3.07 -4.21
C CYS A 54 19.11 -1.86 -3.48
N ALA A 55 18.45 -0.71 -3.48
CA ALA A 55 19.03 0.56 -3.02
C ALA A 55 19.29 0.60 -1.51
N VAL A 56 18.36 0.10 -0.69
CA VAL A 56 18.45 0.24 0.76
C VAL A 56 19.67 -0.48 1.37
N PRO A 57 20.01 -1.73 1.00
CA PRO A 57 21.25 -2.36 1.43
C PRO A 57 22.52 -1.61 0.99
N LEU A 58 22.53 -1.09 -0.25
CA LEU A 58 23.69 -0.39 -0.81
C LEU A 58 23.99 0.90 -0.03
N LEU A 59 22.96 1.61 0.47
CA LEU A 59 23.12 2.81 1.29
C LEU A 59 23.96 2.60 2.55
N PHE A 60 23.98 1.39 3.11
CA PHE A 60 24.78 1.12 4.30
C PHE A 60 26.29 1.25 4.09
N MET A 61 26.76 1.24 2.83
CA MET A 61 28.16 1.51 2.50
C MET A 61 28.63 2.92 2.90
N PHE A 62 27.69 3.87 3.00
CA PHE A 62 27.96 5.27 3.33
C PHE A 62 27.82 5.58 4.83
N THR A 63 27.52 4.59 5.67
CA THR A 63 27.23 4.82 7.11
C THR A 63 28.44 4.74 8.02
N THR A 64 29.58 4.29 7.51
CA THR A 64 30.76 3.95 8.32
C THR A 64 31.92 4.95 8.15
N GLU A 65 31.69 6.13 7.58
CA GLU A 65 32.74 7.13 7.46
C GLU A 65 33.16 7.64 8.86
N THR A 66 34.43 7.43 9.23
CA THR A 66 34.97 7.83 10.54
C THR A 66 35.75 9.14 10.48
N ASP A 67 35.98 9.80 11.62
CA ASP A 67 36.83 11.00 11.66
C ASP A 67 38.27 10.71 11.18
N ALA A 68 38.78 9.49 11.42
CA ALA A 68 40.06 9.04 10.90
C ALA A 68 40.07 8.95 9.36
N ASP A 69 38.93 8.67 8.72
CA ASP A 69 38.82 8.70 7.26
C ASP A 69 38.87 10.13 6.72
N ARG A 70 38.31 11.09 7.45
CA ARG A 70 38.31 12.51 7.07
C ARG A 70 39.69 13.14 7.17
N THR A 71 40.52 12.69 8.11
CA THR A 71 41.88 13.19 8.32
C THR A 71 42.95 12.38 7.58
N ALA A 72 42.57 11.34 6.85
CA ALA A 72 43.53 10.52 6.12
C ALA A 72 44.16 11.29 4.94
N PRO A 73 45.46 11.09 4.62
CA PRO A 73 46.16 11.80 3.55
C PRO A 73 45.68 11.43 2.13
N ARG A 74 44.70 10.53 2.00
CA ARG A 74 44.15 10.07 0.72
C ARG A 74 42.85 10.80 0.43
N SER A 75 42.64 11.17 -0.85
CA SER A 75 41.44 11.85 -1.32
C SER A 75 40.15 11.18 -0.80
N LEU A 76 39.42 11.91 0.03
CA LEU A 76 38.10 11.52 0.54
C LEU A 76 37.08 11.50 -0.61
N ALA A 77 37.14 12.49 -1.50
CA ALA A 77 36.28 12.58 -2.67
C ALA A 77 36.39 11.35 -3.57
N ALA A 78 37.61 10.89 -3.87
CA ALA A 78 37.83 9.71 -4.70
C ALA A 78 37.22 8.44 -4.09
N ARG A 79 37.27 8.29 -2.76
CA ARG A 79 36.64 7.14 -2.06
C ARG A 79 35.12 7.21 -2.08
N ARG A 80 34.54 8.40 -1.87
CA ARG A 80 33.08 8.61 -1.97
C ARG A 80 32.57 8.34 -3.38
N TRP A 81 33.29 8.82 -4.41
CA TRP A 81 32.99 8.52 -5.81
C TRP A 81 33.12 7.03 -6.14
N ALA A 82 34.12 6.34 -5.59
CA ALA A 82 34.26 4.90 -5.77
C ALA A 82 33.08 4.11 -5.17
N LEU A 83 32.64 4.45 -3.95
CA LEU A 83 31.46 3.82 -3.33
C LEU A 83 30.18 4.10 -4.12
N LEU A 84 29.99 5.34 -4.58
CA LEU A 84 28.85 5.73 -5.41
C LEU A 84 28.85 4.96 -6.73
N GLY A 85 30.00 4.88 -7.40
CA GLY A 85 30.16 4.13 -8.64
C GLY A 85 29.81 2.66 -8.45
N ILE A 86 30.30 2.02 -7.38
CA ILE A 86 29.93 0.64 -7.02
C ILE A 86 28.42 0.50 -6.83
N ALA A 87 27.78 1.39 -6.06
CA ALA A 87 26.34 1.32 -5.80
C ALA A 87 25.50 1.49 -7.08
N VAL A 88 25.79 2.51 -7.89
CA VAL A 88 25.04 2.80 -9.13
C VAL A 88 25.24 1.69 -10.17
N LEU A 89 26.47 1.21 -10.37
CA LEU A 89 26.74 0.09 -11.28
C LEU A 89 26.04 -1.19 -10.81
N THR A 90 26.08 -1.50 -9.52
CA THR A 90 25.39 -2.67 -8.98
C THR A 90 23.89 -2.57 -9.19
N SER A 91 23.28 -1.39 -8.97
CA SER A 91 21.85 -1.21 -9.24
C SER A 91 21.50 -1.39 -10.71
N GLY A 92 22.37 -0.95 -11.63
CA GLY A 92 22.18 -1.15 -13.07
C GLY A 92 22.27 -2.63 -13.47
N VAL A 93 23.26 -3.36 -12.95
CA VAL A 93 23.40 -4.81 -13.18
C VAL A 93 22.20 -5.58 -12.64
N ILE A 94 21.73 -5.24 -11.43
CA ILE A 94 20.54 -5.86 -10.84
C ILE A 94 19.29 -5.55 -11.67
N ALA A 95 19.09 -4.30 -12.08
CA ALA A 95 17.96 -3.91 -12.92
C ALA A 95 17.95 -4.67 -14.25
N LEU A 96 19.13 -4.80 -14.89
CA LEU A 96 19.27 -5.53 -16.15
C LEU A 96 19.01 -7.03 -15.98
N ALA A 97 19.51 -7.62 -14.89
CA ALA A 97 19.28 -9.03 -14.58
C ALA A 97 17.79 -9.31 -14.24
N ALA A 98 17.11 -8.36 -13.61
CA ALA A 98 15.69 -8.47 -13.32
C ALA A 98 14.82 -8.33 -14.58
N PHE A 99 15.18 -7.41 -15.47
CA PHE A 99 14.42 -7.10 -16.68
C PHE A 99 15.31 -7.15 -17.93
N PRO A 100 15.75 -8.35 -18.37
CA PRO A 100 16.69 -8.48 -19.49
C PRO A 100 16.07 -8.12 -20.84
N THR A 101 14.76 -8.30 -21.00
CA THR A 101 14.03 -8.10 -22.26
C THR A 101 13.07 -6.90 -22.24
N ALA A 102 12.68 -6.45 -21.05
CA ALA A 102 11.79 -5.31 -20.87
C ALA A 102 12.63 -4.05 -20.58
N ILE A 103 12.98 -3.31 -21.64
CA ILE A 103 13.80 -2.09 -21.52
C ILE A 103 12.93 -0.86 -21.17
N GLY A 104 11.67 -0.83 -21.66
CA GLY A 104 10.77 0.35 -21.61
C GLY A 104 10.09 0.65 -20.27
N GLY A 105 8.90 1.25 -20.33
CA GLY A 105 8.12 1.85 -19.23
C GLY A 105 8.20 1.15 -17.87
N TRP A 106 7.92 -0.14 -17.77
CA TRP A 106 7.90 -0.86 -16.49
C TRP A 106 9.01 -1.91 -16.34
N GLY A 107 10.18 -1.61 -16.91
CA GLY A 107 11.29 -2.56 -17.00
C GLY A 107 12.60 -2.05 -16.40
N PHE A 108 13.68 -2.25 -17.14
CA PHE A 108 15.04 -1.88 -16.76
C PHE A 108 15.16 -0.40 -16.37
N ILE A 109 14.67 0.52 -17.22
CA ILE A 109 14.86 1.96 -17.01
C ILE A 109 14.12 2.41 -15.75
N ALA A 110 12.88 1.98 -15.53
CA ALA A 110 12.14 2.30 -14.31
C ALA A 110 12.87 1.80 -13.06
N THR A 111 13.29 0.53 -13.06
CA THR A 111 13.99 -0.07 -11.92
C THR A 111 15.29 0.68 -11.58
N TRP A 112 16.09 1.02 -12.60
CA TRP A 112 17.35 1.71 -12.38
C TRP A 112 17.14 3.17 -11.98
N ARG A 113 16.21 3.89 -12.63
CA ARG A 113 15.78 5.25 -12.27
C ARG A 113 15.38 5.32 -10.80
N ASP A 114 14.51 4.41 -10.37
CA ASP A 114 13.98 4.38 -9.01
C ASP A 114 15.09 4.02 -8.00
N ALA A 115 15.99 3.09 -8.34
CA ALA A 115 17.13 2.78 -7.51
C ALA A 115 18.06 4.00 -7.32
N VAL A 116 18.33 4.76 -8.38
CA VAL A 116 19.12 5.99 -8.32
C VAL A 116 18.43 7.06 -7.47
N ALA A 117 17.12 7.25 -7.61
CA ALA A 117 16.36 8.18 -6.79
C ALA A 117 16.37 7.78 -5.31
N LEU A 118 16.17 6.50 -4.99
CA LEU A 118 16.20 5.99 -3.62
C LEU A 118 17.61 6.08 -3.00
N LEU A 119 18.66 5.80 -3.77
CA LEU A 119 20.04 6.08 -3.34
C LEU A 119 20.22 7.58 -3.06
N GLY A 120 19.72 8.44 -3.95
CA GLY A 120 19.73 9.89 -3.79
C GLY A 120 19.04 10.36 -2.52
N LEU A 121 17.81 9.89 -2.24
CA LEU A 121 17.06 10.20 -1.03
C LEU A 121 17.79 9.73 0.23
N GLY A 122 18.41 8.55 0.20
CA GLY A 122 19.22 8.07 1.31
C GLY A 122 20.40 9.00 1.57
N LEU A 123 21.14 9.39 0.54
CA LEU A 123 22.27 10.30 0.68
C LEU A 123 21.84 11.71 1.12
N LEU A 124 20.76 12.25 0.55
CA LEU A 124 20.15 13.52 0.98
C LEU A 124 19.80 13.50 2.46
N SER A 125 19.29 12.36 2.94
CA SER A 125 18.89 12.22 4.34
C SER A 125 20.07 12.41 5.31
N LEU A 126 21.32 12.20 4.89
CA LEU A 126 22.49 12.43 5.74
C LEU A 126 22.61 13.89 6.21
N ALA A 127 22.05 14.85 5.48
CA ALA A 127 22.07 16.26 5.87
C ALA A 127 21.15 16.55 7.08
N VAL A 128 20.10 15.75 7.27
CA VAL A 128 19.00 16.02 8.22
C VAL A 128 18.78 14.90 9.24
N LEU A 129 19.24 13.68 8.95
CA LEU A 129 19.11 12.49 9.78
C LEU A 129 20.50 11.94 10.17
N PRO A 130 20.60 11.28 11.33
CA PRO A 130 21.83 10.57 11.68
C PRO A 130 22.13 9.47 10.63
N PRO A 131 23.40 9.14 10.35
CA PRO A 131 23.77 8.11 9.35
C PRO A 131 23.12 6.74 9.60
N ALA A 132 22.79 6.40 10.84
CA ALA A 132 22.05 5.19 11.20
C ALA A 132 20.61 5.15 10.64
N ALA A 133 20.05 6.30 10.25
CA ALA A 133 18.71 6.44 9.70
C ALA A 133 18.72 6.71 8.19
N ILE A 134 19.85 6.48 7.49
CA ILE A 134 19.99 6.69 6.04
C ILE A 134 18.94 5.96 5.19
N TRP A 135 18.36 4.89 5.73
CA TRP A 135 17.35 4.06 5.08
C TRP A 135 15.92 4.60 5.24
N VAL A 136 15.68 5.56 6.13
CA VAL A 136 14.32 6.02 6.47
C VAL A 136 13.69 6.78 5.30
N ALA A 137 14.37 7.81 4.77
CA ALA A 137 13.85 8.61 3.67
C ALA A 137 13.51 7.79 2.40
N PRO A 138 14.41 6.93 1.88
CA PRO A 138 14.07 6.12 0.70
C PRO A 138 12.95 5.12 0.99
N LEU A 139 12.91 4.54 2.19
CA LEU A 139 11.86 3.61 2.53
C LEU A 139 10.49 4.28 2.64
N VAL A 140 10.42 5.45 3.26
CA VAL A 140 9.18 6.24 3.32
C VAL A 140 8.71 6.61 1.92
N ALA A 141 9.62 7.03 1.03
CA ALA A 141 9.28 7.33 -0.35
C ALA A 141 8.76 6.09 -1.10
N ALA A 142 9.44 4.94 -0.98
CA ALA A 142 9.01 3.70 -1.59
C ALA A 142 7.64 3.25 -1.07
N LEU A 143 7.44 3.24 0.25
CA LEU A 143 6.15 2.88 0.87
C LEU A 143 5.04 3.82 0.41
N ALA A 144 5.27 5.14 0.42
CA ALA A 144 4.32 6.13 -0.06
C ALA A 144 3.95 5.88 -1.52
N SER A 145 4.93 5.60 -2.39
CA SER A 145 4.68 5.28 -3.80
C SER A 145 3.93 3.95 -4.00
N MET A 146 4.09 2.97 -3.11
CA MET A 146 3.30 1.74 -3.13
C MET A 146 1.81 1.97 -2.80
N MET A 147 1.44 3.12 -2.25
CA MET A 147 0.05 3.44 -1.87
C MET A 147 -0.80 4.04 -3.01
N PHE A 148 -0.20 4.40 -4.14
CA PHE A 148 -0.90 5.05 -5.26
C PHE A 148 -1.00 4.13 -6.45
N SER A 149 -2.17 3.78 -6.97
CA SER A 149 -2.25 3.14 -8.30
C SER A 149 -1.86 4.13 -9.40
N TRP A 150 -1.27 3.62 -10.49
CA TRP A 150 -1.00 4.45 -11.66
C TRP A 150 -2.30 4.62 -12.47
N PRO A 151 -2.75 5.85 -12.75
CA PRO A 151 -4.00 6.06 -13.48
C PRO A 151 -3.84 5.76 -14.97
N LEU A 152 -4.95 5.39 -15.62
CA LEU A 152 -5.02 5.16 -17.08
C LEU A 152 -4.72 6.43 -17.90
N HIS A 153 -5.13 7.60 -17.40
CA HIS A 153 -4.90 8.91 -18.05
C HIS A 153 -4.17 9.87 -17.09
N PRO A 154 -2.85 9.72 -16.92
CA PRO A 154 -2.08 10.57 -16.03
C PRO A 154 -1.93 12.00 -16.56
N GLY A 155 -2.23 12.98 -15.69
CA GLY A 155 -1.84 14.36 -15.89
C GLY A 155 -0.36 14.63 -15.59
N LEU A 156 0.15 15.80 -15.98
CA LEU A 156 1.55 16.18 -15.81
C LEU A 156 2.02 16.17 -14.34
N SER A 157 1.13 16.55 -13.42
CA SER A 157 1.41 16.54 -11.98
C SER A 157 1.61 15.13 -11.41
N LEU A 158 0.96 14.11 -11.98
CA LEU A 158 1.08 12.72 -11.54
C LEU A 158 2.47 12.15 -11.86
N GLY A 159 3.13 12.64 -12.91
CA GLY A 159 4.54 12.34 -13.20
C GLY A 159 5.54 12.87 -12.15
N LEU A 160 5.16 13.90 -11.37
CA LEU A 160 5.97 14.44 -10.27
C LEU A 160 5.66 13.71 -8.95
N TRP A 161 4.38 13.63 -8.58
CA TRP A 161 3.96 13.04 -7.30
C TRP A 161 4.13 11.51 -7.27
N GLY A 162 3.91 10.85 -8.40
CA GLY A 162 4.05 9.41 -8.56
C GLY A 162 5.34 8.98 -9.24
N ALA A 163 6.40 9.78 -9.23
CA ALA A 163 7.60 9.55 -10.06
C ALA A 163 8.23 8.14 -9.91
N LEU A 164 8.29 7.61 -8.68
CA LEU A 164 8.80 6.26 -8.39
C LEU A 164 7.87 5.13 -8.84
N ARG A 165 6.65 5.45 -9.24
CA ARG A 165 5.64 4.52 -9.76
C ARG A 165 5.19 4.90 -11.16
N ALA A 166 5.80 5.89 -11.80
CA ALA A 166 5.49 6.22 -13.18
C ALA A 166 6.18 5.19 -14.10
N PRO A 167 5.59 4.83 -15.25
CA PRO A 167 6.35 4.18 -16.30
C PRO A 167 7.54 5.09 -16.68
N ALA A 168 8.64 4.52 -17.12
CA ALA A 168 9.84 5.23 -17.54
C ALA A 168 9.86 5.53 -19.04
N ASP A 169 8.71 5.90 -19.60
CA ASP A 169 8.58 6.35 -20.99
C ASP A 169 8.77 7.87 -21.07
N LEU A 170 9.20 8.41 -22.22
CA LEU A 170 9.40 9.86 -22.38
C LEU A 170 8.09 10.65 -22.39
N LEU A 171 7.02 10.02 -22.89
CA LEU A 171 5.66 10.54 -22.95
C LEU A 171 4.74 9.55 -22.24
N LEU A 172 3.84 10.06 -21.41
CA LEU A 172 2.73 9.32 -20.81
C LEU A 172 1.52 9.43 -21.73
N ASP A 173 0.75 8.37 -21.92
CA ASP A 173 -0.51 8.45 -22.65
C ASP A 173 -1.48 9.44 -21.94
N PRO A 174 -2.13 10.37 -22.67
CA PRO A 174 -2.30 10.44 -24.13
C PRO A 174 -1.30 11.35 -24.89
N GLY A 175 -0.09 11.59 -24.35
CA GLY A 175 0.96 12.41 -24.98
C GLY A 175 1.59 13.47 -24.06
N VAL A 176 1.47 13.31 -22.74
CA VAL A 176 1.97 14.27 -21.74
C VAL A 176 3.46 14.00 -21.44
N PRO A 177 4.33 15.01 -21.31
CA PRO A 177 5.72 14.81 -20.93
C PRO A 177 5.87 14.12 -19.57
N ASN A 178 6.69 13.07 -19.52
CA ASN A 178 6.93 12.34 -18.28
C ASN A 178 8.06 12.98 -17.46
N LEU A 179 7.71 13.58 -16.33
CA LEU A 179 8.67 14.23 -15.42
C LEU A 179 9.34 13.28 -14.42
N SER A 180 8.99 11.99 -14.43
CA SER A 180 9.52 11.02 -13.46
C SER A 180 11.03 10.81 -13.59
N ILE A 181 11.54 10.61 -14.81
CA ILE A 181 12.98 10.43 -15.09
C ILE A 181 13.78 11.66 -14.64
N PRO A 182 13.48 12.90 -15.11
CA PRO A 182 14.26 14.06 -14.69
C PRO A 182 14.16 14.31 -13.19
N LEU A 183 13.00 14.11 -12.56
CA LEU A 183 12.87 14.27 -11.11
C LEU A 183 13.72 13.26 -10.33
N CYS A 184 13.66 11.97 -10.69
CA CYS A 184 14.45 10.92 -10.05
C CYS A 184 15.97 11.16 -10.20
N LEU A 185 16.41 11.63 -11.38
CA LEU A 185 17.80 12.01 -11.63
C LEU A 185 18.22 13.24 -10.83
N LEU A 186 17.35 14.26 -10.70
CA LEU A 186 17.60 15.44 -9.88
C LEU A 186 17.75 15.08 -8.40
N ILE A 187 16.89 14.20 -7.89
CA ILE A 187 16.99 13.66 -6.52
C ILE A 187 18.32 12.91 -6.33
N GLY A 188 18.68 12.05 -7.30
CA GLY A 188 19.97 11.37 -7.34
C GLY A 188 21.14 12.35 -7.26
N ALA A 189 21.17 13.33 -8.15
CA ALA A 189 22.21 14.36 -8.22
C ALA A 189 22.31 15.17 -6.92
N ALA A 190 21.18 15.58 -6.34
CA ALA A 190 21.15 16.32 -5.10
C ALA A 190 21.73 15.50 -3.92
N GLY A 191 21.46 14.18 -3.87
CA GLY A 191 22.08 13.27 -2.90
C GLY A 191 23.59 13.13 -3.08
N VAL A 192 24.06 13.07 -4.33
CA VAL A 192 25.50 13.06 -4.64
C VAL A 192 26.15 14.35 -4.17
N VAL A 193 25.52 15.50 -4.37
CA VAL A 193 26.01 16.81 -3.90
C VAL A 193 26.15 16.81 -2.37
N VAL A 194 25.17 16.29 -1.62
CA VAL A 194 25.24 16.16 -0.16
C VAL A 194 26.42 15.27 0.27
N LEU A 195 26.57 14.10 -0.37
CA LEU A 195 27.64 13.16 -0.08
C LEU A 195 29.02 13.76 -0.37
N VAL A 196 29.24 14.36 -1.55
CA VAL A 196 30.53 14.91 -1.97
C VAL A 196 30.94 16.07 -1.07
N ASN A 197 30.01 16.96 -0.73
CA ASN A 197 30.28 18.10 0.16
C ASN A 197 30.38 17.70 1.65
N GLY A 198 30.08 16.45 2.01
CA GLY A 198 30.18 15.97 3.39
C GLY A 198 29.16 16.62 4.32
N LEU A 199 28.03 17.09 3.78
CA LEU A 199 26.95 17.68 4.55
C LEU A 199 26.32 16.57 5.41
N THR A 200 26.66 16.55 6.69
CA THR A 200 26.21 15.52 7.63
C THR A 200 25.51 16.14 8.82
N TRP A 201 24.49 15.43 9.31
CA TRP A 201 23.78 15.79 10.53
C TRP A 201 24.76 15.90 11.69
N SER A 202 24.97 17.12 12.17
CA SER A 202 25.70 17.40 13.38
C SER A 202 24.69 17.79 14.46
N PRO A 203 24.50 16.99 15.51
CA PRO A 203 23.70 17.44 16.63
C PRO A 203 24.34 18.73 17.16
N ARG A 204 23.55 19.80 17.32
CA ARG A 204 24.01 20.96 18.08
C ARG A 204 24.58 20.44 19.40
N PRO A 205 25.81 20.81 19.79
CA PRO A 205 26.30 20.48 21.11
C PRO A 205 25.33 21.11 22.09
N THR A 206 24.48 20.29 22.72
CA THR A 206 23.78 20.70 23.93
C THR A 206 24.85 21.13 24.91
N ALA A 207 24.63 22.28 25.55
CA ALA A 207 25.50 22.98 26.47
C ALA A 207 26.46 22.06 27.26
N PRO A 208 27.70 22.50 27.52
CA PRO A 208 28.75 21.68 28.12
C PRO A 208 28.18 20.89 29.28
N VAL A 209 28.41 19.58 29.25
CA VAL A 209 28.08 18.63 30.31
C VAL A 209 28.41 19.31 31.63
N GLY A 210 27.36 19.78 32.32
CA GLY A 210 27.50 20.31 33.65
C GLY A 210 28.22 19.26 34.47
N ARG A 211 29.31 19.68 35.14
CA ARG A 211 30.10 18.86 36.05
C ARG A 211 29.18 17.87 36.78
N PRO A 212 29.59 16.60 36.98
CA PRO A 212 28.78 15.62 37.67
C PRO A 212 28.43 16.18 39.05
N HIS A 213 27.22 16.71 39.17
CA HIS A 213 26.71 17.17 40.43
C HIS A 213 26.35 15.89 41.15
N ASN A 214 27.06 15.61 42.26
CA ASN A 214 26.77 14.54 43.20
C ASN A 214 25.39 14.78 43.83
N ARG A 215 24.32 14.63 43.05
CA ARG A 215 22.99 14.37 43.55
C ARG A 215 22.88 12.86 43.59
N SER A 216 22.79 12.33 44.81
CA SER A 216 22.34 10.99 45.12
C SER A 216 21.17 10.63 44.20
N VAL A 217 21.45 9.82 43.18
CA VAL A 217 20.43 9.37 42.23
C VAL A 217 19.58 8.35 42.96
N THR A 218 18.50 8.80 43.60
CA THR A 218 17.37 7.91 43.85
C THR A 218 16.80 7.52 42.48
N PRO A 219 16.87 6.25 42.07
CA PRO A 219 16.42 5.83 40.76
C PRO A 219 14.89 5.91 40.73
N HIS A 220 14.36 7.03 40.25
CA HIS A 220 12.93 7.15 40.02
C HIS A 220 12.56 6.17 38.89
N ARG A 221 11.81 5.10 39.24
CA ARG A 221 11.37 4.06 38.29
C ARG A 221 10.68 4.64 37.05
N SER A 222 10.10 5.83 37.15
CA SER A 222 9.46 6.57 36.06
C SER A 222 10.47 7.08 35.01
N SER A 223 11.66 7.57 35.41
CA SER A 223 12.66 8.11 34.47
C SER A 223 13.34 6.99 33.67
N ALA A 224 13.60 5.84 34.30
CA ALA A 224 14.14 4.66 33.64
C ALA A 224 13.16 4.06 32.60
N ARG A 225 11.86 3.98 32.94
CA ARG A 225 10.81 3.54 32.00
C ARG A 225 10.66 4.50 30.83
N ALA A 226 10.71 5.80 31.09
CA ALA A 226 10.66 6.82 30.04
C ALA A 226 11.87 6.73 29.10
N GLY A 227 13.07 6.48 29.61
CA GLY A 227 14.27 6.28 28.81
C GLY A 227 14.20 5.05 27.89
N ILE A 228 13.72 3.91 28.41
CA ILE A 228 13.54 2.68 27.62
C ILE A 228 12.48 2.88 26.53
N ARG A 229 11.35 3.53 26.85
CA ARG A 229 10.28 3.82 25.89
C ARG A 229 10.73 4.79 24.79
N ARG A 230 11.62 5.74 25.09
CA ARG A 230 12.23 6.62 24.08
C ARG A 230 13.21 5.85 23.19
N ALA A 231 14.04 4.99 23.78
CA ALA A 231 15.04 4.21 23.04
C ALA A 231 14.45 3.13 22.12
N SER A 232 13.24 2.65 22.43
CA SER A 232 12.53 1.68 21.59
C SER A 232 11.93 2.28 20.33
N LEU A 233 11.74 3.61 20.28
CA LEU A 233 11.02 4.29 19.19
C LEU A 233 9.64 3.67 18.92
N ALA A 234 9.02 3.04 19.93
CA ALA A 234 7.78 2.31 19.75
C ALA A 234 6.63 3.23 19.31
N VAL A 235 6.52 4.45 19.87
CA VAL A 235 5.48 5.42 19.52
C VAL A 235 5.59 5.90 18.06
N PRO A 236 6.74 6.43 17.59
CA PRO A 236 6.84 6.86 16.19
C PRO A 236 6.67 5.69 15.21
N MET A 237 7.11 4.48 15.56
CA MET A 237 6.87 3.29 14.74
C MET A 237 5.40 2.88 14.73
N ALA A 238 4.68 3.02 15.85
CA ALA A 238 3.23 2.80 15.92
C ALA A 238 2.48 3.79 15.03
N CYS A 239 2.86 5.08 15.06
CA CYS A 239 2.26 6.09 14.18
C CYS A 239 2.52 5.76 12.70
N LEU A 240 3.73 5.33 12.35
CA LEU A 240 4.05 4.91 10.98
C LEU A 240 3.17 3.72 10.55
N VAL A 241 3.07 2.68 11.38
CA VAL A 241 2.23 1.50 11.10
C VAL A 241 0.76 1.91 10.95
N ALA A 242 0.26 2.77 11.83
CA ALA A 242 -1.12 3.25 11.78
C ALA A 242 -1.40 4.03 10.48
N VAL A 243 -0.53 4.95 10.08
CA VAL A 243 -0.69 5.73 8.86
C VAL A 243 -0.61 4.84 7.61
N VAL A 244 0.40 3.98 7.53
CA VAL A 244 0.59 3.09 6.37
C VAL A 244 -0.54 2.06 6.25
N SER A 245 -1.14 1.65 7.37
CA SER A 245 -2.28 0.73 7.35
C SER A 245 -3.60 1.43 7.04
N ALA A 246 -3.81 2.64 7.56
CA ALA A 246 -5.07 3.37 7.41
C ALA A 246 -5.22 4.04 6.04
N TRP A 247 -4.13 4.51 5.45
CA TRP A 247 -4.18 5.25 4.20
C TRP A 247 -4.78 4.45 3.03
N PRO A 248 -4.43 3.16 2.78
CA PRO A 248 -5.06 2.37 1.73
C PRO A 248 -6.58 2.30 1.91
N TRP A 249 -7.05 2.11 3.14
CA TRP A 249 -8.47 2.06 3.49
C TRP A 249 -9.15 3.40 3.17
N VAL A 250 -8.52 4.53 3.46
CA VAL A 250 -9.07 5.84 3.10
C VAL A 250 -9.10 6.04 1.58
N THR A 251 -8.06 5.60 0.86
CA THR A 251 -8.01 5.73 -0.60
C THR A 251 -8.97 4.78 -1.33
N SER A 252 -9.32 3.65 -0.72
CA SER A 252 -10.31 2.71 -1.25
C SER A 252 -11.72 2.98 -0.75
N LEU A 253 -12.00 4.15 -0.14
CA LEU A 253 -13.32 4.51 0.38
C LEU A 253 -14.44 4.33 -0.65
N SER A 254 -14.15 4.58 -1.93
CA SER A 254 -15.03 4.34 -3.08
C SER A 254 -15.57 2.91 -3.19
N TRP A 255 -14.88 1.94 -2.60
CA TRP A 255 -15.16 0.50 -2.71
C TRP A 255 -15.93 -0.04 -1.50
N TRP A 256 -15.65 0.45 -0.29
CA TRP A 256 -16.25 -0.08 0.95
C TRP A 256 -17.13 0.91 1.71
N GLY A 257 -17.08 2.20 1.38
CA GLY A 257 -17.68 3.28 2.18
C GLY A 257 -19.13 3.00 2.61
N GLY A 258 -19.47 3.26 3.86
CA GLY A 258 -20.81 2.98 4.41
C GLY A 258 -21.10 1.49 4.68
N SER A 259 -20.15 0.57 4.43
CA SER A 259 -20.27 -0.85 4.83
C SER A 259 -19.12 -1.29 5.75
N PRO A 260 -19.39 -1.56 7.04
CA PRO A 260 -18.37 -2.05 7.97
C PRO A 260 -17.89 -3.44 7.56
N ARG A 261 -18.75 -4.26 6.92
CA ARG A 261 -18.38 -5.60 6.48
C ARG A 261 -17.42 -5.57 5.31
N LEU A 262 -17.64 -4.73 4.30
CA LEU A 262 -16.71 -4.60 3.17
C LEU A 262 -15.32 -4.13 3.64
N LEU A 263 -15.28 -3.18 4.58
CA LEU A 263 -14.03 -2.74 5.19
C LEU A 263 -13.32 -3.87 5.96
N LEU A 264 -14.03 -4.54 6.88
CA LEU A 264 -13.46 -5.51 7.82
C LEU A 264 -13.19 -6.89 7.19
N ALA A 265 -13.98 -7.30 6.21
CA ALA A 265 -13.85 -8.60 5.55
C ALA A 265 -13.14 -8.56 4.19
N GLY A 266 -13.06 -7.38 3.54
CA GLY A 266 -12.36 -7.20 2.27
C GLY A 266 -11.08 -6.37 2.41
N GLU A 267 -11.23 -5.09 2.69
CA GLU A 267 -10.15 -4.09 2.56
C GLU A 267 -9.02 -4.25 3.59
N ILE A 268 -9.36 -4.51 4.86
CA ILE A 268 -8.36 -4.72 5.90
C ILE A 268 -7.55 -6.01 5.65
N PRO A 269 -8.18 -7.17 5.37
CA PRO A 269 -7.47 -8.39 4.97
C PRO A 269 -6.63 -8.27 3.69
N ALA A 270 -7.08 -7.46 2.73
CA ALA A 270 -6.33 -7.21 1.50
C ALA A 270 -5.06 -6.39 1.72
N SER A 271 -4.90 -5.70 2.86
CA SER A 271 -3.71 -4.88 3.13
C SER A 271 -2.45 -5.74 3.27
N PHE A 272 -1.50 -5.55 2.36
CA PHE A 272 -0.21 -6.26 2.37
C PHE A 272 0.90 -5.48 3.08
N LEU A 273 0.69 -4.20 3.43
CA LEU A 273 1.71 -3.31 3.99
C LEU A 273 1.77 -3.34 5.53
N ALA A 274 0.68 -3.68 6.21
CA ALA A 274 0.60 -3.65 7.68
C ALA A 274 1.59 -4.64 8.33
N ILE A 275 1.67 -5.86 7.81
CA ILE A 275 2.52 -6.93 8.35
C ILE A 275 4.02 -6.62 8.20
N PRO A 276 4.54 -6.22 7.02
CA PRO A 276 5.93 -5.82 6.87
C PRO A 276 6.30 -4.64 7.79
N CYS A 277 5.43 -3.65 7.91
CA CYS A 277 5.64 -2.51 8.80
C CYS A 277 5.65 -2.94 10.28
N ALA A 278 4.84 -3.92 10.67
CA ALA A 278 4.87 -4.52 12.00
C ALA A 278 6.19 -5.25 12.27
N VAL A 279 6.74 -5.99 11.29
CA VAL A 279 8.09 -6.58 11.39
C VAL A 279 9.14 -5.50 11.61
N LEU A 280 9.12 -4.43 10.81
CA LEU A 280 10.05 -3.30 10.97
C LEU A 280 9.96 -2.70 12.38
N ALA A 281 8.75 -2.36 12.82
CA ALA A 281 8.49 -1.82 14.15
C ALA A 281 8.99 -2.76 15.24
N GLY A 282 8.80 -4.07 15.06
CA GLY A 282 9.33 -5.13 15.90
C GLY A 282 10.86 -5.11 15.98
N VAL A 283 11.56 -5.08 14.85
CA VAL A 283 13.04 -5.04 14.82
C VAL A 283 13.57 -3.79 15.51
N VAL A 284 13.03 -2.62 15.16
CA VAL A 284 13.43 -1.34 15.75
C VAL A 284 13.20 -1.35 17.26
N THR A 285 12.04 -1.88 17.69
CA THR A 285 11.71 -2.03 19.11
C THR A 285 12.69 -2.98 19.77
N GLY A 286 12.92 -4.18 19.23
CA GLY A 286 13.86 -5.17 19.78
C GLY A 286 15.30 -4.68 19.89
N GLN A 287 15.69 -3.75 19.00
CA GLN A 287 17.00 -3.12 19.03
C GLN A 287 17.20 -2.10 20.18
N TYR A 288 16.16 -1.78 20.96
CA TYR A 288 16.27 -0.83 22.08
C TYR A 288 17.42 -1.17 23.03
N ARG A 289 17.68 -2.45 23.27
CA ARG A 289 18.74 -2.91 24.20
C ARG A 289 20.14 -2.51 23.76
N TRP A 290 20.36 -2.40 22.45
CA TRP A 290 21.63 -2.00 21.85
C TRP A 290 21.79 -0.48 21.88
N ARG A 291 20.68 0.26 21.72
CA ARG A 291 20.66 1.74 21.73
C ARG A 291 20.73 2.34 23.14
N SER A 292 20.16 1.65 24.12
CA SER A 292 20.09 2.11 25.52
C SER A 292 21.22 1.59 26.41
N GLY A 293 22.13 0.76 25.88
CA GLY A 293 23.19 0.12 26.68
C GLY A 293 22.68 -0.95 27.66
N VAL A 294 21.37 -1.28 27.64
CA VAL A 294 20.77 -2.32 28.48
C VAL A 294 21.42 -3.69 28.23
N ALA A 295 21.94 -3.95 27.03
CA ALA A 295 22.71 -5.16 26.74
C ALA A 295 23.97 -5.32 27.64
N VAL A 296 24.57 -4.21 28.07
CA VAL A 296 25.70 -4.21 29.01
C VAL A 296 25.21 -4.52 30.42
N TRP A 297 24.12 -3.87 30.86
CA TRP A 297 23.50 -4.10 32.16
C TRP A 297 22.94 -5.52 32.33
N GLN A 298 22.42 -6.12 31.27
CA GLN A 298 21.94 -7.51 31.28
C GLN A 298 23.04 -8.49 31.68
N LYS A 299 24.24 -8.32 31.12
CA LYS A 299 25.42 -9.14 31.47
C LYS A 299 25.79 -9.03 32.95
N LEU A 300 25.48 -7.90 33.59
CA LEU A 300 25.77 -7.63 35.00
C LEU A 300 24.64 -8.04 35.96
N SER A 301 23.39 -8.06 35.49
CA SER A 301 22.19 -8.13 36.37
C SER A 301 21.73 -9.54 36.77
N GLY A 302 22.34 -10.61 36.23
CA GLY A 302 21.98 -12.01 36.52
C GLY A 302 20.56 -12.45 36.09
N ARG A 303 19.72 -11.55 35.56
CA ARG A 303 18.35 -11.88 35.12
C ARG A 303 18.35 -12.70 33.82
N PRO A 304 17.46 -13.69 33.69
CA PRO A 304 17.36 -14.49 32.47
C PRO A 304 16.88 -13.64 31.30
N ALA A 305 17.63 -13.67 30.19
CA ALA A 305 17.40 -12.86 28.99
C ALA A 305 15.98 -13.03 28.40
N TRP A 306 15.38 -14.22 28.55
CA TRP A 306 14.05 -14.55 28.06
C TRP A 306 12.93 -13.71 28.70
N THR A 307 13.06 -13.33 29.97
CA THR A 307 12.04 -12.49 30.64
C THR A 307 11.98 -11.08 30.08
N LEU A 308 13.12 -10.53 29.66
CA LEU A 308 13.20 -9.21 29.05
C LEU A 308 12.80 -9.25 27.57
N LEU A 309 13.10 -10.35 26.87
CA LEU A 309 12.60 -10.59 25.52
C LEU A 309 11.07 -10.70 25.52
N GLY A 310 10.48 -11.52 26.38
CA GLY A 310 9.02 -11.69 26.47
C GLY A 310 8.28 -10.38 26.71
N ARG A 311 8.82 -9.49 27.56
CA ARG A 311 8.27 -8.14 27.75
C ARG A 311 8.38 -7.27 26.52
N ALA A 312 9.49 -7.34 25.78
CA ALA A 312 9.67 -6.60 24.54
C ALA A 312 8.71 -7.12 23.45
N CYS A 313 8.54 -8.44 23.34
CA CYS A 313 7.59 -9.08 22.44
C CYS A 313 6.15 -8.66 22.75
N GLY A 314 5.73 -8.75 24.02
CA GLY A 314 4.38 -8.35 24.43
C GLY A 314 4.10 -6.86 24.18
N ALA A 315 5.06 -5.99 24.49
CA ALA A 315 4.92 -4.55 24.23
C ALA A 315 4.85 -4.22 22.73
N ALA A 316 5.69 -4.86 21.91
CA ALA A 316 5.69 -4.63 20.46
C ALA A 316 4.41 -5.17 19.79
N ALA A 317 3.98 -6.38 20.16
CA ALA A 317 2.75 -6.98 19.67
C ALA A 317 1.55 -6.10 20.01
N LEU A 318 1.40 -5.68 21.28
CA LEU A 318 0.33 -4.80 21.71
C LEU A 318 0.36 -3.46 20.96
N THR A 319 1.55 -2.88 20.79
CA THR A 319 1.70 -1.60 20.09
C THR A 319 1.30 -1.71 18.61
N ALA A 320 1.72 -2.77 17.93
CA ALA A 320 1.39 -3.01 16.53
C ALA A 320 -0.11 -3.30 16.34
N VAL A 321 -0.71 -4.12 17.22
CA VAL A 321 -2.15 -4.41 17.20
C VAL A 321 -2.97 -3.15 17.45
N ILE A 322 -2.58 -2.31 18.41
CA ILE A 322 -3.27 -1.02 18.65
C ILE A 322 -3.11 -0.10 17.44
N ALA A 323 -1.92 -0.05 16.83
CA ALA A 323 -1.65 0.82 15.68
C ALA A 323 -2.51 0.48 14.46
N VAL A 324 -2.77 -0.80 14.20
CA VAL A 324 -3.63 -1.25 13.08
C VAL A 324 -5.10 -1.29 13.48
N GLY A 325 -5.40 -1.77 14.68
CA GLY A 325 -6.76 -1.98 15.18
C GLY A 325 -7.49 -0.68 15.51
N THR A 326 -6.79 0.37 15.96
CA THR A 326 -7.46 1.65 16.30
C THR A 326 -8.04 2.32 15.06
N PRO A 327 -7.28 2.54 13.95
CA PRO A 327 -7.87 3.12 12.74
C PRO A 327 -8.96 2.22 12.13
N ALA A 328 -8.77 0.89 12.15
CA ALA A 328 -9.77 -0.07 11.67
C ALA A 328 -11.10 0.06 12.46
N LEU A 329 -11.03 0.10 13.79
CA LEU A 329 -12.20 0.27 14.65
C LEU A 329 -12.86 1.62 14.42
N VAL A 330 -12.10 2.71 14.33
CA VAL A 330 -12.65 4.06 14.08
C VAL A 330 -13.43 4.08 12.77
N MET A 331 -12.88 3.57 11.67
CA MET A 331 -13.57 3.56 10.39
C MET A 331 -14.75 2.58 10.34
N ALA A 332 -14.63 1.41 10.99
CA ALA A 332 -15.77 0.51 11.12
C ALA A 332 -16.91 1.14 11.91
N LEU A 333 -16.60 1.87 12.99
CA LEU A 333 -17.59 2.62 13.76
C LEU A 333 -18.25 3.74 12.94
N MET A 334 -17.47 4.46 12.14
CA MET A 334 -18.01 5.47 11.22
C MET A 334 -18.96 4.84 10.18
N ALA A 335 -18.59 3.70 9.59
CA ALA A 335 -19.45 2.97 8.67
C ALA A 335 -20.73 2.41 9.35
N THR A 336 -20.63 1.95 10.61
CA THR A 336 -21.84 1.53 11.35
C THR A 336 -22.76 2.68 11.69
N TRP A 337 -22.20 3.85 11.97
CA TRP A 337 -22.99 5.05 12.23
C TRP A 337 -23.77 5.47 10.98
N ASP A 338 -23.12 5.40 9.82
CA ASP A 338 -23.76 5.69 8.53
C ASP A 338 -24.96 4.76 8.27
N LEU A 339 -24.79 3.44 8.42
CA LEU A 339 -25.90 2.47 8.34
C LEU A 339 -27.05 2.84 9.29
N ALA A 340 -26.74 3.14 10.55
CA ALA A 340 -27.73 3.48 11.56
C ALA A 340 -28.48 4.78 11.22
N SER A 341 -27.83 5.75 10.58
CA SER A 341 -28.44 7.02 10.18
C SER A 341 -29.42 6.88 9.00
N HIS A 342 -29.37 5.78 8.25
CA HIS A 342 -30.24 5.50 7.09
C HIS A 342 -31.39 4.53 7.42
N ASP A 343 -31.86 4.53 8.66
CA ASP A 343 -32.98 3.70 9.15
C ASP A 343 -32.77 2.20 8.87
N VAL A 344 -31.54 1.71 8.98
CA VAL A 344 -31.22 0.27 8.99
C VAL A 344 -31.42 -0.26 10.40
N GLY A 345 -32.14 -1.38 10.53
CA GLY A 345 -32.46 -1.96 11.84
C GLY A 345 -31.20 -2.32 12.65
N ALA A 346 -31.21 -2.03 13.96
CA ALA A 346 -30.05 -2.24 14.83
C ALA A 346 -29.52 -3.69 14.82
N SER A 347 -30.41 -4.68 14.64
CA SER A 347 -30.02 -6.09 14.50
C SER A 347 -29.15 -6.33 13.26
N VAL A 348 -29.48 -5.69 12.13
CA VAL A 348 -28.70 -5.77 10.88
C VAL A 348 -27.37 -5.05 11.05
N VAL A 349 -27.36 -3.85 11.63
CA VAL A 349 -26.13 -3.07 11.87
C VAL A 349 -25.13 -3.88 12.72
N VAL A 350 -25.59 -4.46 13.82
CA VAL A 350 -24.74 -5.29 14.70
C VAL A 350 -24.27 -6.55 13.98
N THR A 351 -25.16 -7.20 13.21
CA THR A 351 -24.81 -8.41 12.45
C THR A 351 -23.71 -8.14 11.43
N GLU A 352 -23.82 -7.07 10.65
CA GLU A 352 -22.83 -6.72 9.63
C GLU A 352 -21.49 -6.26 10.24
N PHE A 353 -21.54 -5.52 11.35
CA PHE A 353 -20.33 -5.17 12.09
C PHE A 353 -19.62 -6.42 12.62
N LEU A 354 -20.34 -7.33 13.28
CA LEU A 354 -19.77 -8.55 13.87
C LEU A 354 -19.29 -9.55 12.80
N ALA A 355 -20.01 -9.68 11.69
CA ALA A 355 -19.65 -10.59 10.60
C ALA A 355 -18.32 -10.22 9.92
N GLY A 356 -17.95 -8.94 9.95
CA GLY A 356 -16.69 -8.47 9.37
C GLY A 356 -15.44 -8.75 10.22
N TRP A 357 -15.58 -8.90 11.55
CA TRP A 357 -14.42 -8.99 12.45
C TRP A 357 -13.54 -10.24 12.36
N PRO A 358 -14.06 -11.47 12.13
CA PRO A 358 -13.24 -12.67 12.13
C PRO A 358 -11.99 -12.60 11.22
N PRO A 359 -12.09 -12.21 9.92
CA PRO A 359 -10.90 -12.06 9.09
C PRO A 359 -9.98 -10.92 9.55
N THR A 360 -10.51 -9.80 10.03
CA THR A 360 -9.71 -8.72 10.63
C THR A 360 -8.92 -9.20 11.87
N LEU A 361 -9.51 -10.02 12.73
CA LEU A 361 -8.83 -10.58 13.90
C LEU A 361 -7.66 -11.50 13.51
N VAL A 362 -7.79 -12.26 12.42
CA VAL A 362 -6.68 -13.05 11.86
C VAL A 362 -5.54 -12.13 11.44
N VAL A 363 -5.82 -11.05 10.72
CA VAL A 363 -4.80 -10.05 10.32
C VAL A 363 -4.13 -9.41 11.54
N LEU A 364 -4.89 -9.05 12.57
CA LEU A 364 -4.32 -8.50 13.81
C LEU A 364 -3.42 -9.51 14.52
N ALA A 365 -3.76 -10.81 14.49
CA ALA A 365 -2.90 -11.87 15.00
C ALA A 365 -1.62 -12.03 14.17
N GLU A 366 -1.71 -11.95 12.83
CA GLU A 366 -0.54 -11.95 11.93
C GLU A 366 0.37 -10.75 12.21
N VAL A 367 -0.20 -9.56 12.37
CA VAL A 367 0.52 -8.32 12.75
C VAL A 367 1.23 -8.50 14.09
N ALA A 368 0.57 -9.10 15.08
CA ALA A 368 1.18 -9.39 16.38
C ALA A 368 2.36 -10.37 16.24
N ALA A 369 2.16 -11.47 15.51
CA ALA A 369 3.20 -12.48 15.26
C ALA A 369 4.40 -11.88 14.52
N ALA A 370 4.14 -11.07 13.49
CA ALA A 370 5.14 -10.35 12.72
C ALA A 370 5.97 -9.39 13.57
N ALA A 371 5.32 -8.62 14.45
CA ALA A 371 6.02 -7.75 15.40
C ALA A 371 6.91 -8.55 16.36
N VAL A 372 6.44 -9.71 16.85
CA VAL A 372 7.24 -10.60 17.71
C VAL A 372 8.46 -11.16 16.98
N LEU A 373 8.29 -11.64 15.74
CA LEU A 373 9.39 -12.10 14.90
C LEU A 373 10.42 -10.99 14.65
N GLY A 374 9.95 -9.77 14.40
CA GLY A 374 10.80 -8.59 14.28
C GLY A 374 11.58 -8.32 15.56
N VAL A 375 10.93 -8.32 16.73
CA VAL A 375 11.61 -8.12 18.03
C VAL A 375 12.70 -9.16 18.24
N CYS A 376 12.40 -10.42 17.98
CA CYS A 376 13.34 -11.53 18.06
C CYS A 376 14.59 -11.25 17.20
N ALA A 377 14.42 -10.91 15.91
CA ALA A 377 15.53 -10.56 15.03
C ALA A 377 16.36 -9.37 15.57
N GLY A 378 15.71 -8.27 15.96
CA GLY A 378 16.38 -7.08 16.50
C GLY A 378 17.05 -7.29 17.85
N TRP A 379 16.53 -8.24 18.65
CA TRP A 379 17.06 -8.56 19.97
C TRP A 379 18.44 -9.21 19.90
N TRP A 380 18.60 -10.20 19.02
CA TRP A 380 19.88 -10.91 18.87
C TRP A 380 20.90 -10.12 18.06
N ASN A 381 20.47 -9.20 17.20
CA ASN A 381 21.36 -8.48 16.31
C ASN A 381 21.07 -6.96 16.29
N GLY A 382 21.98 -6.19 16.90
CA GLY A 382 21.92 -4.72 16.96
C GLY A 382 22.36 -4.01 15.69
N ARG A 383 22.62 -4.74 14.59
CA ARG A 383 23.04 -4.13 13.33
C ARG A 383 21.88 -3.35 12.71
N ILE A 384 22.15 -2.08 12.42
CA ILE A 384 21.16 -1.11 11.94
C ILE A 384 20.49 -1.55 10.62
N TRP A 385 21.20 -2.28 9.74
CA TRP A 385 20.66 -2.78 8.47
C TRP A 385 19.63 -3.89 8.60
N LEU A 386 19.46 -4.49 9.79
CA LEU A 386 18.51 -5.58 9.98
C LEU A 386 17.06 -5.12 9.85
N ALA A 387 16.74 -3.91 10.31
CA ALA A 387 15.40 -3.33 10.22
C ALA A 387 14.88 -3.26 8.77
N PRO A 388 15.58 -2.60 7.84
CA PRO A 388 15.15 -2.57 6.45
C PRO A 388 15.21 -3.96 5.78
N ALA A 389 16.19 -4.80 6.10
CA ALA A 389 16.27 -6.15 5.52
C ALA A 389 15.06 -7.02 5.90
N CYS A 390 14.65 -7.01 7.18
CA CYS A 390 13.48 -7.77 7.64
C CYS A 390 12.17 -7.23 7.06
N LEU A 391 12.05 -5.91 6.90
CA LEU A 391 10.90 -5.30 6.22
C LEU A 391 10.79 -5.79 4.77
N ILE A 392 11.91 -5.76 4.04
CA ILE A 392 11.99 -6.21 2.66
C ILE A 392 11.60 -7.68 2.53
N LEU A 393 12.15 -8.54 3.39
CA LEU A 393 11.83 -9.97 3.38
C LEU A 393 10.37 -10.23 3.74
N ALA A 394 9.82 -9.48 4.71
CA ALA A 394 8.42 -9.57 5.08
C ALA A 394 7.50 -9.11 3.93
N LEU A 395 7.86 -8.03 3.23
CA LEU A 395 7.11 -7.55 2.06
C LEU A 395 7.11 -8.60 0.95
N ALA A 396 8.28 -9.17 0.66
CA ALA A 396 8.42 -10.27 -0.30
C ALA A 396 7.55 -11.47 0.08
N ALA A 397 7.58 -11.88 1.35
CA ALA A 397 6.74 -12.97 1.84
C ALA A 397 5.23 -12.66 1.70
N MET A 398 4.80 -11.45 2.05
CA MET A 398 3.39 -11.06 1.95
C MET A 398 2.88 -10.97 0.50
N ILE A 399 3.74 -10.57 -0.42
CA ILE A 399 3.45 -10.57 -1.86
C ILE A 399 3.32 -12.01 -2.38
N ALA A 400 4.17 -12.93 -1.89
CA ALA A 400 4.17 -14.34 -2.29
C ALA A 400 3.00 -15.15 -1.73
N THR A 401 2.46 -14.75 -0.58
CA THR A 401 1.37 -15.49 0.07
C THR A 401 0.07 -15.26 -0.69
N PRO A 402 -0.54 -16.30 -1.29
CA PRO A 402 -1.86 -16.16 -1.89
C PRO A 402 -2.83 -15.70 -0.82
N ARG A 403 -3.48 -14.55 -1.04
CA ARG A 403 -4.53 -14.08 -0.16
C ARG A 403 -5.80 -14.89 -0.45
N PRO A 404 -6.56 -15.28 0.58
CA PRO A 404 -7.87 -15.88 0.34
C PRO A 404 -8.70 -14.92 -0.52
N PRO A 405 -9.52 -15.44 -1.44
CA PRO A 405 -10.41 -14.61 -2.23
C PRO A 405 -11.26 -13.75 -1.29
N ALA A 406 -11.49 -12.50 -1.69
CA ALA A 406 -12.41 -11.63 -0.98
C ALA A 406 -13.76 -12.35 -0.82
N GLN A 407 -14.40 -12.24 0.34
CA GLN A 407 -15.73 -12.79 0.52
C GLN A 407 -16.67 -12.15 -0.50
N ASP A 408 -17.45 -12.98 -1.18
CA ASP A 408 -18.54 -12.51 -2.03
C ASP A 408 -19.66 -11.97 -1.12
N VAL A 409 -19.55 -10.68 -0.79
CA VAL A 409 -20.48 -10.01 0.12
C VAL A 409 -21.85 -9.85 -0.55
N ASP A 410 -21.89 -9.68 -1.87
CA ASP A 410 -23.13 -9.54 -2.64
C ASP A 410 -23.95 -10.82 -2.59
N GLN A 411 -23.33 -11.98 -2.84
CA GLN A 411 -24.01 -13.26 -2.70
C GLN A 411 -24.48 -13.50 -1.25
N LEU A 412 -23.65 -13.20 -0.25
CA LEU A 412 -24.01 -13.38 1.16
C LEU A 412 -25.15 -12.45 1.62
N TRP A 413 -25.26 -11.26 1.04
CA TRP A 413 -26.37 -10.34 1.30
C TRP A 413 -27.64 -10.77 0.58
N ALA A 414 -27.53 -11.21 -0.67
CA ALA A 414 -28.65 -11.78 -1.42
C ALA A 414 -29.25 -12.98 -0.68
N ASP A 415 -28.42 -13.92 -0.22
CA ASP A 415 -28.85 -15.13 0.48
C ASP A 415 -29.48 -14.82 1.86
N ARG A 416 -28.95 -13.82 2.58
CA ARG A 416 -29.37 -13.52 3.96
C ARG A 416 -30.54 -12.55 4.05
N TYR A 417 -30.53 -11.50 3.24
CA TYR A 417 -31.48 -10.39 3.32
C TYR A 417 -32.41 -10.34 2.12
N GLY A 418 -31.99 -10.86 0.97
CA GLY A 418 -32.69 -10.66 -0.30
C GLY A 418 -32.74 -9.18 -0.72
N TYR A 419 -33.37 -8.92 -1.87
CA TYR A 419 -33.55 -7.57 -2.41
C TYR A 419 -34.90 -6.98 -1.97
N THR A 420 -35.10 -6.80 -0.66
CA THR A 420 -36.43 -6.46 -0.10
C THR A 420 -36.71 -4.96 -0.03
N THR A 421 -35.71 -4.11 -0.17
CA THR A 421 -35.87 -2.65 -0.02
C THR A 421 -35.91 -2.01 -1.40
N CYS A 422 -37.09 -1.61 -1.87
CA CYS A 422 -37.27 -1.10 -3.22
C CYS A 422 -37.70 0.37 -3.25
N ALA A 423 -37.26 1.09 -4.29
CA ALA A 423 -37.70 2.44 -4.60
C ALA A 423 -38.01 2.55 -6.10
N THR A 424 -39.11 3.23 -6.41
CA THR A 424 -39.52 3.51 -7.78
C THR A 424 -38.83 4.76 -8.30
N VAL A 425 -38.40 4.73 -9.57
CA VAL A 425 -37.83 5.89 -10.24
C VAL A 425 -38.95 6.83 -10.67
N THR A 426 -38.91 8.09 -10.26
CA THR A 426 -39.96 9.05 -10.62
C THR A 426 -39.93 9.35 -12.12
N GLY A 427 -41.07 9.21 -12.80
CA GLY A 427 -41.18 9.47 -14.24
C GLY A 427 -40.89 8.27 -15.14
N HIS A 428 -40.40 7.17 -14.57
CA HIS A 428 -40.09 5.93 -15.28
C HIS A 428 -40.79 4.74 -14.60
N ASP A 429 -41.26 3.76 -15.37
CA ASP A 429 -41.86 2.51 -14.86
C ASP A 429 -40.74 1.53 -14.44
N VAL A 430 -39.91 1.95 -13.49
CA VAL A 430 -38.69 1.24 -13.07
C VAL A 430 -38.61 1.20 -11.55
N THR A 431 -38.20 0.04 -11.04
CA THR A 431 -37.98 -0.24 -9.62
C THR A 431 -36.53 -0.65 -9.40
N VAL A 432 -35.88 -0.01 -8.44
CA VAL A 432 -34.55 -0.40 -7.97
C VAL A 432 -34.72 -1.05 -6.60
N CYS A 433 -34.18 -2.24 -6.42
CA CYS A 433 -34.25 -2.98 -5.15
C CYS A 433 -32.85 -3.25 -4.60
N ALA A 434 -32.69 -3.11 -3.29
CA ALA A 434 -31.42 -3.30 -2.59
C ALA A 434 -31.59 -4.23 -1.38
N PRO A 435 -30.52 -4.93 -0.98
CA PRO A 435 -30.44 -5.54 0.34
C PRO A 435 -30.58 -4.48 1.43
N VAL A 436 -31.12 -4.88 2.59
CA VAL A 436 -31.33 -3.96 3.74
C VAL A 436 -30.06 -3.17 4.13
N PRO A 437 -28.84 -3.75 4.13
CA PRO A 437 -27.61 -2.98 4.39
C PRO A 437 -27.34 -1.83 3.41
N ASP A 438 -27.80 -1.92 2.16
CA ASP A 438 -27.56 -0.92 1.11
C ASP A 438 -28.69 0.11 0.96
N LYS A 439 -29.66 0.10 1.88
CA LYS A 439 -30.79 1.04 1.88
C LYS A 439 -30.37 2.51 1.74
N GLY A 440 -29.27 2.93 2.37
CA GLY A 440 -28.76 4.30 2.28
C GLY A 440 -28.35 4.72 0.86
N TYR A 441 -27.92 3.78 0.02
CA TYR A 441 -27.49 4.03 -1.35
C TYR A 441 -28.64 4.03 -2.37
N LEU A 442 -29.83 3.61 -1.96
CA LEU A 442 -31.00 3.51 -2.84
C LEU A 442 -31.41 4.84 -3.50
N PRO A 443 -31.41 6.00 -2.80
CA PRO A 443 -31.71 7.29 -3.45
C PRO A 443 -30.69 7.68 -4.52
N ALA A 444 -29.41 7.39 -4.29
CA ALA A 444 -28.35 7.64 -5.26
C ALA A 444 -28.52 6.75 -6.51
N ALA A 445 -28.85 5.48 -6.29
CA ALA A 445 -29.13 4.52 -7.36
C ALA A 445 -30.33 4.95 -8.21
N VAL A 446 -31.44 5.35 -7.58
CA VAL A 446 -32.63 5.85 -8.27
C VAL A 446 -32.31 7.09 -9.11
N THR A 447 -31.50 8.02 -8.56
CA THR A 447 -31.09 9.23 -9.28
C THR A 447 -30.24 8.89 -10.50
N THR A 448 -29.28 7.97 -10.38
CA THR A 448 -28.45 7.52 -11.49
C THR A 448 -29.27 6.81 -12.57
N VAL A 449 -30.18 5.92 -12.17
CA VAL A 449 -31.05 5.24 -13.13
C VAL A 449 -31.95 6.24 -13.86
N SER A 450 -32.51 7.23 -13.16
CA SER A 450 -33.27 8.32 -13.80
C SER A 450 -32.43 9.03 -14.85
N GLN A 451 -31.20 9.44 -14.51
CA GLN A 451 -30.31 10.14 -15.43
C GLN A 451 -29.97 9.30 -16.67
N ILE A 452 -29.68 8.01 -16.48
CA ILE A 452 -29.39 7.08 -17.58
C ILE A 452 -30.61 6.94 -18.50
N TYR A 453 -31.80 6.80 -17.92
CA TYR A 453 -33.03 6.59 -18.69
C TYR A 453 -33.47 7.88 -19.41
N ASP A 454 -33.29 9.05 -18.79
CA ASP A 454 -33.55 10.35 -19.41
C ASP A 454 -32.60 10.65 -20.57
N GLN A 455 -31.38 10.09 -20.55
CA GLN A 455 -30.39 10.23 -21.62
C GLN A 455 -30.57 9.19 -22.74
N SER A 456 -31.29 8.11 -22.49
CA SER A 456 -31.50 7.06 -23.47
C SER A 456 -32.52 7.49 -24.53
N ALA A 457 -32.28 7.11 -25.79
CA ALA A 457 -33.24 7.35 -26.87
C ALA A 457 -34.47 6.43 -26.79
N HIS A 458 -34.37 5.31 -26.05
CA HIS A 458 -35.39 4.26 -25.96
C HIS A 458 -35.62 3.80 -24.51
N PRO A 459 -36.02 4.69 -23.58
CA PRO A 459 -36.28 4.32 -22.19
C PRO A 459 -37.37 3.24 -22.05
N GLU A 460 -38.28 3.14 -23.02
CA GLU A 460 -39.33 2.12 -23.10
C GLU A 460 -38.83 0.72 -23.43
N ALA A 461 -37.60 0.54 -23.87
CA ALA A 461 -37.02 -0.79 -24.07
C ALA A 461 -36.27 -1.29 -22.85
N LEU A 462 -35.88 -0.40 -21.93
CA LEU A 462 -34.95 -0.71 -20.84
C LEU A 462 -35.60 -1.53 -19.69
N PRO A 463 -34.79 -2.23 -18.88
CA PRO A 463 -35.26 -3.08 -17.77
C PRO A 463 -36.17 -2.37 -16.75
N ARG A 464 -37.19 -3.05 -16.23
CA ARG A 464 -38.11 -2.49 -15.20
C ARG A 464 -37.67 -2.75 -13.77
N LEU A 465 -36.87 -3.78 -13.55
CA LEU A 465 -36.37 -4.18 -12.24
C LEU A 465 -34.84 -4.20 -12.29
N ILE A 466 -34.22 -3.48 -11.36
CA ILE A 466 -32.77 -3.38 -11.23
C ILE A 466 -32.39 -3.70 -9.79
N HIS A 467 -31.36 -4.52 -9.60
CA HIS A 467 -30.80 -4.84 -8.29
C HIS A 467 -29.60 -3.95 -8.00
N LEU A 468 -29.58 -3.29 -6.84
CA LEU A 468 -28.40 -2.58 -6.35
C LEU A 468 -27.46 -3.58 -5.65
N THR A 469 -26.25 -3.72 -6.17
CA THR A 469 -25.18 -4.59 -5.65
C THR A 469 -23.96 -3.77 -5.24
N THR A 470 -23.04 -4.33 -4.47
CA THR A 470 -21.85 -3.59 -4.03
C THR A 470 -20.83 -3.46 -5.15
N THR A 471 -20.48 -4.53 -5.85
CA THR A 471 -19.43 -4.48 -6.88
C THR A 471 -19.96 -4.20 -8.28
N GLY A 472 -21.18 -4.64 -8.59
CA GLY A 472 -21.73 -4.59 -9.95
C GLY A 472 -21.04 -5.54 -10.93
N THR A 473 -21.67 -5.76 -12.08
CA THR A 473 -21.11 -6.60 -13.15
C THR A 473 -20.21 -5.80 -14.08
N MET A 474 -18.90 -6.01 -14.03
CA MET A 474 -17.96 -5.40 -14.99
C MET A 474 -17.54 -6.37 -16.08
N GLY A 475 -16.89 -5.91 -17.16
CA GLY A 475 -16.50 -6.70 -18.34
C GLY A 475 -15.57 -7.91 -18.12
N GLY A 476 -15.23 -8.24 -16.88
CA GLY A 476 -14.55 -9.48 -16.47
C GLY A 476 -15.28 -10.32 -15.41
N GLY A 477 -16.43 -9.85 -14.90
CA GLY A 477 -17.31 -10.57 -13.97
C GLY A 477 -18.44 -11.27 -14.71
N MET A 478 -18.87 -12.44 -14.22
CA MET A 478 -20.02 -13.15 -14.78
C MET A 478 -21.27 -12.86 -13.96
N HIS A 479 -22.20 -12.09 -14.54
CA HIS A 479 -23.58 -12.05 -14.03
C HIS A 479 -24.27 -13.37 -14.35
N PRO A 480 -25.08 -13.93 -13.43
CA PRO A 480 -25.88 -15.12 -13.72
C PRO A 480 -26.81 -14.89 -14.92
N MET A 481 -26.82 -15.84 -15.86
CA MET A 481 -27.59 -15.72 -17.10
C MET A 481 -29.09 -15.98 -16.85
N GLY A 482 -29.94 -15.24 -17.56
CA GLY A 482 -31.37 -15.51 -17.66
C GLY A 482 -32.28 -14.57 -16.86
N LEU A 483 -33.59 -14.66 -17.13
CA LEU A 483 -34.60 -13.70 -16.66
C LEU A 483 -34.83 -13.71 -15.14
N GLU A 484 -34.47 -14.81 -14.47
CA GLU A 484 -34.54 -14.98 -13.00
C GLU A 484 -33.53 -14.08 -12.26
N HIS A 485 -32.57 -13.48 -12.98
CA HIS A 485 -31.49 -12.67 -12.43
C HIS A 485 -31.54 -11.25 -13.02
N PRO A 486 -32.35 -10.35 -12.43
CA PRO A 486 -32.49 -8.98 -12.90
C PRO A 486 -31.14 -8.26 -13.07
N PRO A 487 -31.03 -7.32 -14.01
CA PRO A 487 -29.83 -6.51 -14.20
C PRO A 487 -29.40 -5.80 -12.91
N ASP A 488 -28.10 -5.64 -12.73
CA ASP A 488 -27.53 -5.09 -11.51
C ASP A 488 -26.78 -3.77 -11.72
N LEU A 489 -26.79 -2.97 -10.66
CA LEU A 489 -26.16 -1.66 -10.57
C LEU A 489 -25.14 -1.69 -9.45
N GLY A 490 -23.86 -1.60 -9.78
CA GLY A 490 -22.79 -1.53 -8.78
C GLY A 490 -22.74 -0.20 -8.04
N ALA A 491 -22.73 -0.26 -6.71
CA ALA A 491 -22.50 0.91 -5.86
C ALA A 491 -21.03 1.35 -5.85
N ALA A 492 -20.08 0.41 -5.96
CA ALA A 492 -18.65 0.71 -6.13
C ALA A 492 -18.32 1.01 -7.60
N PRO A 493 -17.36 1.91 -7.90
CA PRO A 493 -16.55 2.74 -7.00
C PRO A 493 -17.23 4.05 -6.57
N GLY A 494 -18.56 4.13 -6.54
CA GLY A 494 -19.30 5.34 -6.13
C GLY A 494 -19.53 5.49 -4.62
N ARG A 495 -19.04 4.57 -3.78
CA ARG A 495 -19.35 4.56 -2.33
C ARG A 495 -18.63 5.69 -1.59
N GLY A 496 -19.18 6.10 -0.46
CA GLY A 496 -18.64 7.17 0.39
C GLY A 496 -18.85 6.88 1.87
N LEU A 497 -18.33 7.72 2.76
CA LEU A 497 -18.71 7.66 4.18
C LEU A 497 -20.19 7.98 4.40
N THR A 498 -20.76 8.76 3.48
CA THR A 498 -22.19 8.97 3.29
C THR A 498 -22.51 8.71 1.83
N PRO A 499 -23.70 8.20 1.49
CA PRO A 499 -24.11 7.99 0.11
C PRO A 499 -23.99 9.27 -0.73
N PRO A 500 -23.47 9.19 -1.98
CA PRO A 500 -23.44 10.34 -2.88
C PRO A 500 -24.85 10.69 -3.36
N THR A 501 -25.01 11.82 -4.07
CA THR A 501 -26.28 12.19 -4.70
C THR A 501 -26.62 11.33 -5.92
N ALA A 502 -25.61 10.78 -6.59
CA ALA A 502 -25.73 9.85 -7.71
C ALA A 502 -24.52 8.91 -7.71
N LEU A 503 -24.73 7.66 -8.14
CA LEU A 503 -23.67 6.72 -8.48
C LEU A 503 -22.96 7.18 -9.77
N GLY A 504 -21.63 7.05 -9.81
CA GLY A 504 -20.79 7.53 -10.93
C GLY A 504 -20.94 6.72 -12.22
N SER A 505 -20.17 7.07 -13.25
CA SER A 505 -20.29 6.51 -14.61
C SER A 505 -20.15 4.98 -14.71
N ALA A 506 -19.43 4.35 -13.79
CA ALA A 506 -19.28 2.90 -13.68
C ALA A 506 -20.63 2.15 -13.52
N ALA A 507 -21.68 2.84 -13.07
CA ALA A 507 -23.01 2.27 -12.93
C ALA A 507 -23.63 1.93 -14.31
N GLY A 508 -23.32 2.71 -15.36
CA GLY A 508 -23.73 2.43 -16.74
C GLY A 508 -23.06 1.17 -17.30
N ASP A 509 -21.77 0.98 -17.00
CA ASP A 509 -21.05 -0.25 -17.35
C ASP A 509 -21.69 -1.48 -16.67
N SER A 510 -22.00 -1.38 -15.38
CA SER A 510 -22.68 -2.44 -14.63
C SER A 510 -23.99 -2.89 -15.28
N LEU A 511 -24.84 -1.91 -15.63
CA LEU A 511 -26.11 -2.18 -16.29
C LEU A 511 -25.91 -2.80 -17.67
N THR A 512 -24.91 -2.34 -18.41
CA THR A 512 -24.61 -2.85 -19.75
C THR A 512 -24.30 -4.34 -19.70
N TYR A 513 -23.33 -4.76 -18.88
CA TYR A 513 -22.90 -6.15 -18.82
C TYR A 513 -23.96 -7.07 -18.19
N SER A 514 -24.64 -6.62 -17.13
CA SER A 514 -25.69 -7.43 -16.50
C SER A 514 -26.93 -7.55 -17.38
N THR A 515 -27.31 -6.50 -18.12
CA THR A 515 -28.43 -6.57 -19.08
C THR A 515 -28.11 -7.51 -20.23
N GLN A 516 -26.86 -7.55 -20.70
CA GLN A 516 -26.44 -8.50 -21.73
C GLN A 516 -26.59 -9.96 -21.28
N ALA A 517 -26.24 -10.24 -20.02
CA ALA A 517 -26.38 -11.58 -19.44
C ALA A 517 -27.85 -11.95 -19.15
N TRP A 518 -28.64 -10.97 -18.73
CA TRP A 518 -30.05 -11.12 -18.40
C TRP A 518 -30.92 -11.38 -19.65
N CYS A 519 -30.71 -10.64 -20.75
CA CYS A 519 -31.52 -10.71 -21.95
C CYS A 519 -30.76 -11.27 -23.15
N ALA A 520 -31.09 -12.52 -23.53
CA ALA A 520 -30.48 -13.15 -24.69
C ALA A 520 -30.84 -12.41 -26.00
N GLY A 521 -29.83 -12.15 -26.84
CA GLY A 521 -30.00 -11.54 -28.16
C GLY A 521 -29.71 -10.03 -28.23
N THR A 522 -29.26 -9.42 -27.14
CA THR A 522 -28.77 -8.03 -27.10
C THR A 522 -27.29 -7.94 -27.45
N ASP A 523 -26.88 -6.89 -28.16
CA ASP A 523 -25.48 -6.59 -28.45
C ASP A 523 -24.88 -5.63 -27.39
N LEU A 524 -23.63 -5.90 -26.96
CA LEU A 524 -22.97 -5.11 -25.92
C LEU A 524 -22.76 -3.65 -26.34
N ALA A 525 -22.36 -3.40 -27.59
CA ALA A 525 -22.09 -2.05 -28.08
C ALA A 525 -23.38 -1.22 -28.19
N ASP A 526 -24.51 -1.88 -28.46
CA ASP A 526 -25.83 -1.24 -28.45
C ASP A 526 -26.24 -0.84 -27.04
N LEU A 527 -26.02 -1.72 -26.05
CA LEU A 527 -26.30 -1.45 -24.65
C LEU A 527 -25.43 -0.31 -24.10
N GLN A 528 -24.14 -0.24 -24.45
CA GLN A 528 -23.24 0.85 -24.02
C GLN A 528 -23.76 2.22 -24.48
N LYS A 529 -24.34 2.29 -25.67
CA LYS A 529 -24.96 3.51 -26.21
C LYS A 529 -26.31 3.82 -25.57
N LEU A 530 -27.12 2.80 -25.30
CA LEU A 530 -28.42 2.97 -24.65
C LEU A 530 -28.30 3.41 -23.19
N PHE A 531 -27.23 3.01 -22.50
CA PHE A 531 -26.95 3.40 -21.11
C PHE A 531 -26.00 4.60 -20.96
N GLY A 532 -25.68 5.29 -22.07
CA GLY A 532 -24.88 6.52 -22.04
C GLY A 532 -23.41 6.33 -21.65
N VAL A 533 -22.89 5.10 -21.75
CA VAL A 533 -21.45 4.81 -21.64
C VAL A 533 -20.72 5.38 -22.85
N ASP A 534 -21.30 5.21 -24.04
CA ASP A 534 -20.85 5.79 -25.30
C ASP A 534 -21.85 6.81 -25.85
N GLN A 535 -21.37 7.74 -26.68
CA GLN A 535 -22.26 8.66 -27.39
C GLN A 535 -23.24 7.88 -28.27
N TYR A 536 -24.52 8.22 -28.16
CA TYR A 536 -25.56 7.55 -28.92
C TYR A 536 -25.34 7.72 -30.43
N ALA A 537 -25.18 6.60 -31.12
CA ALA A 537 -25.13 6.51 -32.57
C ALA A 537 -25.79 5.19 -33.00
N GLN A 538 -26.85 5.27 -33.80
CA GLN A 538 -27.61 4.10 -34.24
C GLN A 538 -26.68 3.08 -34.93
N THR A 539 -26.74 1.84 -34.46
CA THR A 539 -25.97 0.72 -34.99
C THR A 539 -26.84 -0.16 -35.89
N PRO A 540 -26.24 -0.99 -36.77
CA PRO A 540 -26.98 -1.95 -37.60
C PRO A 540 -27.75 -3.01 -36.79
N THR A 541 -27.39 -3.20 -35.52
CA THR A 541 -27.95 -4.20 -34.60
C THR A 541 -29.00 -3.64 -33.65
N MET A 542 -29.16 -2.30 -33.57
CA MET A 542 -30.01 -1.63 -32.59
C MET A 542 -31.45 -2.16 -32.59
N ASP A 543 -32.07 -2.32 -33.76
CA ASP A 543 -33.46 -2.79 -33.87
C ASP A 543 -33.63 -4.21 -33.30
N LYS A 544 -32.61 -5.08 -33.45
CA LYS A 544 -32.62 -6.43 -32.88
C LYS A 544 -32.47 -6.39 -31.36
N THR A 545 -31.56 -5.54 -30.87
CA THR A 545 -31.34 -5.33 -29.43
C THR A 545 -32.60 -4.80 -28.76
N LEU A 546 -33.26 -3.78 -29.33
CA LEU A 546 -34.51 -3.22 -28.81
C LEU A 546 -35.64 -4.25 -28.81
N ALA A 547 -35.78 -5.04 -29.87
CA ALA A 547 -36.79 -6.10 -29.94
C ALA A 547 -36.54 -7.24 -28.94
N ALA A 548 -35.27 -7.56 -28.64
CA ALA A 548 -34.92 -8.52 -27.60
C ALA A 548 -35.25 -7.97 -26.22
N LEU A 549 -34.82 -6.74 -25.92
CA LEU A 549 -35.09 -6.06 -24.66
C LEU A 549 -36.59 -5.97 -24.37
N GLN A 550 -37.42 -5.59 -25.35
CA GLN A 550 -38.88 -5.54 -25.19
C GLN A 550 -39.50 -6.89 -24.80
N LYS A 551 -38.92 -8.02 -25.25
CA LYS A 551 -39.38 -9.37 -24.88
C LYS A 551 -38.95 -9.76 -23.48
N CYS A 552 -37.75 -9.37 -23.08
CA CYS A 552 -37.21 -9.64 -21.74
C CYS A 552 -37.83 -8.72 -20.67
N ARG A 553 -38.30 -7.54 -21.07
CA ARG A 553 -38.78 -6.47 -20.19
C ARG A 553 -39.92 -6.86 -19.26
N GLY A 554 -40.77 -7.81 -19.66
CA GLY A 554 -41.88 -8.37 -18.86
C GLY A 554 -42.70 -7.32 -18.11
#